data_AF-W8YBV2-F1
#
_entry.id   AF-W8YBV2-F1
#
_cell.length_a   1.000
_cell.length_b   1.000
_cell.length_c   1.000
_cell.angle_alpha   90.00
_cell.angle_beta   90.00
_cell.angle_gamma   90.00
#
_symmetry.space_group_name_H-M   'P 1'
#
loop_
_entity.id
_entity.type
_entity.pdbx_description
1 polymer ?
#
loop_
_entity_poly.entity_id
_entity_poly.type
_entity_poly.pdbx_seq_one_letter_code
_entity_poly.pdbx_strand_id
1 'polypeptide(L)' 'MVGAAAQLDSALGSNSAIREATIFFFMGNELLSLLENAGRMGIPLPSALTNAVEILGGKSNKTSSEYDNRKGDVE' A
#
# COMPACT_ATOMS: atom_id res chain seq x y z
N MET A 1 3.46 -11.31 11.54
CA MET A 1 4.35 -10.14 11.40
C MET A 1 4.18 -9.12 12.52
N VAL A 2 2.96 -8.69 12.88
CA VAL A 2 2.73 -7.74 13.99
C VAL A 2 3.31 -8.22 15.33
N GLY A 3 3.20 -9.51 15.67
CA GLY A 3 3.80 -10.08 16.89
C GLY A 3 5.33 -9.98 16.92
N ALA A 4 6.00 -10.14 15.77
CA ALA A 4 7.45 -9.94 15.66
C ALA A 4 7.82 -8.46 15.80
N ALA A 5 7.02 -7.55 15.24
CA ALA A 5 7.19 -6.10 15.44
C ALA A 5 7.02 -5.70 16.93
N ALA A 6 6.08 -6.32 17.65
CA ALA A 6 5.90 -6.12 19.09
C ALA A 6 7.11 -6.59 19.91
N GLN A 7 7.68 -7.74 19.53
CA GLN A 7 8.91 -8.24 20.13
C GLN A 7 10.10 -7.33 19.82
N LEU A 8 10.18 -6.80 18.61
CA LEU A 8 11.20 -5.85 18.21
C LEU A 8 11.09 -4.52 18.96
N ASP A 9 9.86 -4.02 19.18
CA ASP A 9 9.63 -2.84 20.01
C ASP A 9 10.17 -3.06 21.43
N SER A 10 9.89 -4.23 22.01
CA SER A 10 10.36 -4.59 23.35
C SER A 10 11.88 -4.71 23.41
N ALA A 11 12.50 -5.27 22.37
CA ALA A 11 13.96 -5.44 22.29
C ALA A 11 14.70 -4.11 22.10
N LEU A 12 14.10 -3.15 21.39
CA LEU A 12 14.68 -1.83 21.12
C LEU A 12 14.29 -0.78 22.16
N GLY A 13 13.46 -1.13 23.15
CA GLY A 13 12.93 -0.20 24.14
C GLY A 13 12.03 0.87 23.55
N SER A 14 11.43 0.64 22.36
CA SER A 14 10.50 1.57 21.76
C SER A 14 9.09 1.36 22.31
N ASN A 15 8.39 2.48 22.53
CA ASN A 15 7.00 2.49 22.97
C ASN A 15 6.06 2.18 21.78
N SER A 16 6.11 0.95 21.27
CA SER A 16 5.17 0.42 20.26
C SER A 16 5.27 0.99 18.85
N ALA A 17 6.23 1.88 18.59
CA ALA A 17 6.34 2.59 17.32
C ALA A 17 6.43 1.64 16.11
N ILE A 18 7.18 0.55 16.21
CA ILE A 18 7.38 -0.39 15.11
C ILE A 18 6.13 -1.23 14.87
N ARG A 19 5.48 -1.69 15.95
CA ARG A 19 4.21 -2.42 15.88
C ARG A 19 3.12 -1.55 15.28
N GLU A 20 3.00 -0.31 15.70
CA GLU A 20 2.02 0.65 15.17
C GLU A 20 2.27 0.93 13.70
N ALA A 21 3.51 1.20 13.30
CA ALA A 21 3.87 1.38 11.90
C ALA A 21 3.51 0.13 11.06
N THR A 22 3.77 -1.06 11.59
CA THR A 22 3.42 -2.32 10.92
C THR A 22 1.91 -2.46 10.76
N ILE A 23 1.13 -2.14 11.80
CA ILE A 23 -0.34 -2.19 11.76
C ILE A 23 -0.88 -1.20 10.71
N PHE A 24 -0.44 0.06 10.73
CA PHE A 24 -0.89 1.06 9.77
C PHE A 24 -0.49 0.72 8.34
N PHE A 25 0.69 0.13 8.13
CA PHE A 25 1.12 -0.34 6.82
C PHE A 25 0.17 -1.40 6.25
N PHE A 26 -0.19 -2.41 7.05
CA PHE A 26 -1.14 -3.44 6.61
C PHE A 26 -2.55 -2.88 6.42
N MET A 27 -3.04 -2.05 7.35
CA MET A 27 -4.36 -1.42 7.20
C MET A 27 -4.44 -0.53 5.95
N GLY A 28 -3.39 0.22 5.62
CA GLY A 28 -3.35 1.02 4.40
C GLY A 28 -3.49 0.19 3.13
N ASN A 29 -2.79 -0.95 3.06
CA ASN A 29 -2.85 -1.84 1.89
C ASN A 29 -4.21 -2.54 1.76
N GLU A 30 -4.81 -2.97 2.87
CA GLU A 30 -6.16 -3.55 2.87
C GLU A 30 -7.21 -2.49 2.53
N LEU A 31 -7.08 -1.27 3.06
CA LEU A 31 -7.97 -0.16 2.74
C LEU A 31 -7.95 0.17 1.25
N LEU A 32 -6.77 0.22 0.63
CA LEU A 32 -6.66 0.41 -0.82
C LEU A 32 -7.34 -0.71 -1.59
N SER A 33 -7.08 -1.97 -1.22
CA SER A 33 -7.68 -3.14 -1.87
C SER A 33 -9.22 -3.15 -1.76
N LEU A 34 -9.74 -2.70 -0.60
CA LEU A 34 -11.18 -2.52 -0.39
C LEU A 34 -11.76 -1.41 -1.26
N LEU A 35 -11.10 -0.25 -1.34
CA LEU A 35 -11.56 0.88 -2.16
C LEU A 35 -11.56 0.53 -3.65
N GLU A 36 -10.53 -0.15 -4.13
CA GLU A 36 -10.47 -0.63 -5.51
C GLU A 36 -11.62 -1.59 -5.84
N ASN A 37 -11.88 -2.56 -4.96
CA ASN A 37 -12.99 -3.51 -5.16
C ASN A 37 -14.36 -2.83 -5.04
N ALA A 38 -14.53 -1.89 -4.12
CA ALA A 38 -15.76 -1.10 -3.99
C ALA A 38 -16.04 -0.32 -5.28
N GLY A 39 -15.01 0.32 -5.87
CA GLY A 39 -15.11 0.98 -7.17
C GLY A 39 -15.51 0.02 -8.29
N ARG A 40 -14.90 -1.17 -8.37
CA ARG A 40 -15.27 -2.21 -9.35
C ARG A 40 -16.70 -2.73 -9.19
N MET A 41 -17.22 -2.75 -7.97
CA MET A 41 -18.61 -3.12 -7.68
C MET A 41 -19.62 -1.99 -7.98
N GLY A 42 -19.15 -0.81 -8.41
CA GLY A 42 -20.00 0.35 -8.66
C GLY A 42 -20.51 1.02 -7.38
N ILE A 43 -19.90 0.75 -6.23
CA ILE A 43 -20.21 1.45 -4.99
C ILE A 43 -19.74 2.90 -5.15
N PRO A 44 -20.62 3.90 -4.98
CA PRO A 44 -20.23 5.30 -5.15
C PRO A 44 -19.24 5.71 -4.05
N LEU A 45 -18.00 6.00 -4.44
CA LEU A 45 -16.96 6.51 -3.55
C LEU A 45 -16.90 8.05 -3.62
N PRO A 46 -16.68 8.74 -2.50
CA PRO A 46 -16.37 10.17 -2.48
C PRO A 46 -15.22 10.53 -3.43
N SER A 47 -15.31 11.68 -4.11
CA SER A 47 -14.33 12.12 -5.11
C SER A 47 -12.89 12.16 -4.59
N ALA A 48 -12.68 12.56 -3.32
CA ALA A 48 -11.37 12.55 -2.69
C ALA A 48 -10.75 11.14 -2.63
N LEU A 49 -11.55 10.11 -2.35
CA LEU A 49 -11.09 8.72 -2.28
C LEU A 49 -10.83 8.15 -3.68
N THR A 50 -11.73 8.40 -4.64
CA THR A 50 -11.54 7.99 -6.04
C THR A 50 -10.24 8.57 -6.60
N ASN A 51 -10.02 9.87 -6.42
CA ASN A 51 -8.80 10.55 -6.90
C ASN A 51 -7.53 9.98 -6.24
N ALA A 52 -7.58 9.68 -4.93
CA ALA A 52 -6.44 9.11 -4.22
C ALA A 52 -6.05 7.72 -4.76
N VAL A 53 -7.04 6.85 -5.02
CA VAL A 53 -6.82 5.51 -5.60
C VAL A 53 -6.27 5.62 -7.03
N GLU A 54 -6.83 6.50 -7.86
CA GLU A 54 -6.36 6.71 -9.24
C GLU A 54 -4.91 7.21 -9.31
N ILE A 55 -4.53 8.18 -8.47
CA ILE A 55 -3.16 8.71 -8.40
C ILE A 55 -2.18 7.61 -8.02
N LEU A 56 -2.54 6.78 -7.04
CA LEU A 56 -1.67 5.71 -6.56
C LEU A 56 -1.53 4.57 -7.58
N GLY A 57 -2.64 4.13 -8.18
CA GLY A 57 -2.64 3.11 -9.23
C GLY A 57 -1.92 3.57 -10.49
N GLY A 58 -2.10 4.83 -10.90
CA GLY A 58 -1.43 5.43 -12.06
C GLY A 58 0.09 5.53 -11.89
N LYS A 59 0.58 5.74 -10.67
CA LYS A 59 2.02 5.73 -10.37
C LYS A 59 2.61 4.32 -10.46
N SER A 60 1.89 3.31 -9.96
CA SER A 60 2.32 1.91 -10.02
C SER A 60 2.51 1.43 -11.47
N ASN A 61 1.56 1.75 -12.36
CA ASN A 61 1.63 1.32 -13.77
C ASN A 61 2.79 1.96 -14.55
N LYS A 62 3.10 3.25 -14.30
CA LYS A 62 4.24 3.93 -14.93
C LYS A 62 5.57 3.28 -14.55
N THR A 63 5.74 2.97 -13.28
CA THR A 63 6.94 2.33 -12.78
C THR A 63 7.12 0.95 -13.42
N SER A 64 6.07 0.12 -13.47
CA SER A 64 6.13 -1.21 -14.10
C SER A 64 6.47 -1.14 -15.60
N SER A 65 5.90 -0.20 -16.34
CA SER A 65 6.18 -0.01 -17.77
C SER A 65 7.63 0.44 -18.03
N GLU A 66 8.20 1.27 -17.14
CA GLU A 66 9.60 1.69 -17.24
C GLU A 66 10.59 0.58 -16.85
N TYR A 67 10.21 -0.35 -15.97
CA TYR A 67 10.99 -1.56 -15.70
C TYR A 67 10.95 -2.55 -16.88
N ASP A 68 9.79 -2.74 -17.51
CA ASP A 68 9.62 -3.66 -18.65
C ASP A 68 10.38 -3.18 -19.90
N ASN A 69 10.28 -1.89 -20.25
CA ASN A 69 11.03 -1.30 -21.36
C ASN A 69 12.55 -1.45 -21.17
N ARG A 70 13.07 -1.21 -19.95
CA ARG A 70 14.50 -1.36 -19.66
C ARG A 70 14.99 -2.81 -19.68
N LYS A 71 14.09 -3.79 -19.48
CA LYS A 71 14.43 -5.21 -19.60
C LYS A 71 14.52 -5.65 -21.07
N GLY A 72 13.70 -5.06 -21.95
CA GLY A 72 13.77 -5.28 -23.40
C GLY A 72 15.02 -4.69 -24.05
N ASP A 73 15.63 -3.66 -23.47
CA ASP A 73 16.87 -3.04 -23.96
C ASP A 73 18.15 -3.82 -23.59
N VAL A 74 18.07 -4.81 -22.70
CA VAL A 74 19.22 -5.62 -22.22
C VAL A 74 19.21 -7.07 -22.74
N GLU A 75 18.23 -7.45 -23.55
CA GLU A 75 18.15 -8.72 -24.28
C GLU A 75 18.61 -8.54 -25.74
#